data_AF-A0A1G0YWJ5-F1
#
_entry.id   AF-A0A1G0YWJ5-F1
#
_cell.length_a   1.000
_cell.length_b   1.000
_cell.length_c   1.000
_cell.angle_alpha   90.00
_cell.angle_beta   90.00
_cell.angle_gamma   90.00
#
_symmetry.space_group_name_H-M   'P 1'
#
loop_
_entity.id
_entity.type
_entity.pdbx_description
1 polymer ?
#
loop_
_entity_poly.entity_id
_entity_poly.type
_entity_poly.pdbx_seq_one_letter_code
_entity_poly.pdbx_strand_id
1 'polypeptide(L)'
;MRTMKLALSVGLGVLSLSALALTSDPATVAGNTTVTDTTVKNVNQGVQNTAKNESSINSGIQAKGSQIKNSTLDNENKGVINEAIGRSKINSGIQANENADIQNSTLKNVNKTVNNTAINQSEINSGITADGAIIRNSTLDNTNQGVNNTAIDKSKINSGINADGATIINAPLILNTNKNVNNTATGESEINSGINVKNGTVVNTTLINTNENVTNEAHNKSKINSGINAENATLQNTTLNNSNTGIVRNTAKDGSTVNSGINVKDAKVTGKSITNENKNVINDAQNKSHINSGVDFGAN
;
A
#
# COMPACT_ATOMS: atom_id res chain seq x y z
N MET A 1 41.50 -17.59 38.14
CA MET A 1 40.70 -16.91 37.10
C MET A 1 39.69 -17.91 36.54
N ARG A 2 38.40 -17.75 36.87
CA ARG A 2 37.33 -18.63 36.38
C ARG A 2 36.94 -18.17 34.97
N THR A 3 37.18 -19.01 33.98
CA THR A 3 36.74 -18.78 32.59
C THR A 3 35.28 -19.16 32.45
N MET A 4 34.46 -18.15 32.18
CA MET A 4 33.02 -18.26 31.95
C MET A 4 32.81 -18.82 30.53
N LYS A 5 32.20 -20.01 30.40
CA LYS A 5 31.79 -20.56 29.10
C LYS A 5 30.49 -19.88 28.67
N LEU A 6 30.55 -19.09 27.61
CA LEU A 6 29.39 -18.51 26.95
C LEU A 6 28.77 -19.57 26.02
N ALA A 7 27.60 -20.07 26.39
CA ALA A 7 26.82 -20.98 25.55
C ALA A 7 26.05 -20.15 24.51
N LEU A 8 26.48 -20.20 23.25
CA LEU A 8 25.77 -19.64 22.11
C LEU A 8 24.74 -20.67 21.64
N SER A 9 23.47 -20.49 22.00
CA SER A 9 22.38 -21.32 21.49
C SER A 9 21.99 -20.85 20.08
N VAL A 10 22.51 -21.53 19.06
CA VAL A 10 22.03 -21.38 17.68
C VAL A 10 20.73 -22.19 17.57
N GLY A 11 19.60 -21.50 17.70
CA GLY A 11 18.29 -22.09 17.43
C GLY A 11 18.12 -22.30 15.92
N LEU A 12 18.41 -23.51 15.44
CA LEU A 12 17.96 -23.99 14.13
C LEU A 12 16.42 -24.09 14.17
N GLY A 13 15.75 -23.03 13.75
CA GLY A 13 14.33 -23.06 13.44
C GLY A 13 14.13 -23.82 12.13
N VAL A 14 13.53 -25.01 12.22
CA VAL A 14 13.14 -25.83 11.08
C VAL A 14 12.11 -25.06 10.26
N LEU A 15 12.54 -24.51 9.12
CA LEU A 15 11.64 -23.96 8.11
C LEU A 15 11.03 -25.13 7.33
N SER A 16 9.75 -25.43 7.59
CA SER A 16 8.94 -26.24 6.68
C SER A 16 8.69 -25.41 5.41
N LEU A 17 9.56 -25.59 4.43
CA LEU A 17 9.52 -24.92 3.14
C LEU A 17 8.56 -25.67 2.21
N SER A 18 7.31 -25.22 2.12
CA SER A 18 6.44 -25.51 0.97
C SER A 18 6.57 -24.36 -0.02
N ALA A 19 7.80 -24.08 -0.48
CA ALA A 19 8.00 -23.15 -1.57
C ALA A 19 7.50 -23.82 -2.86
N LEU A 20 6.28 -23.49 -3.28
CA LEU A 20 5.97 -23.51 -4.71
C LEU A 20 6.83 -22.40 -5.34
N ALA A 21 8.04 -22.77 -5.76
CA ALA A 21 8.85 -21.96 -6.64
C ALA A 21 8.11 -21.87 -7.98
N LEU A 22 7.40 -20.77 -8.20
CA LEU A 22 6.89 -20.40 -9.51
C LEU A 22 8.09 -19.99 -10.36
N THR A 23 8.43 -20.83 -11.33
CA THR A 23 9.51 -20.59 -12.29
C THR A 23 9.19 -19.35 -13.12
N SER A 24 10.05 -18.33 -13.03
CA SER A 24 9.98 -17.13 -13.86
C SER A 24 10.55 -17.41 -15.25
N ASP A 25 9.68 -17.53 -16.25
CA ASP A 25 10.06 -17.38 -17.66
C ASP A 25 9.59 -15.98 -18.12
N PRO A 26 10.49 -15.08 -18.57
CA PRO A 26 10.14 -13.72 -18.95
C PRO A 26 9.69 -13.67 -20.42
N ALA A 27 8.60 -14.34 -20.77
CA ALA A 27 7.93 -14.15 -22.06
C ALA A 27 6.49 -14.68 -22.04
N THR A 28 5.53 -13.74 -22.03
CA THR A 28 4.19 -13.91 -22.63
C THR A 28 3.32 -15.10 -22.18
N VAL A 29 2.86 -15.15 -20.92
CA VAL A 29 1.51 -15.65 -20.58
C VAL A 29 1.07 -14.97 -19.28
N ALA A 30 -0.13 -14.39 -19.24
CA ALA A 30 -0.79 -14.02 -18.00
C ALA A 30 -0.80 -15.26 -17.07
N GLY A 31 -0.17 -15.15 -15.91
CA GLY A 31 -0.08 -16.27 -14.97
C GLY A 31 -1.46 -16.67 -14.48
N ASN A 32 -2.09 -17.63 -15.17
CA ASN A 32 -3.40 -18.20 -14.86
C ASN A 32 -3.33 -19.14 -13.65
N THR A 33 -2.64 -18.74 -12.58
CA THR A 33 -2.67 -19.49 -11.33
C THR A 33 -4.05 -19.33 -10.72
N THR A 34 -4.69 -20.45 -10.40
CA THR A 34 -5.95 -20.47 -9.67
C THR A 34 -5.68 -20.91 -8.24
N VAL A 35 -6.03 -20.05 -7.28
CA VAL A 35 -5.99 -20.32 -5.84
C VAL A 35 -7.45 -20.41 -5.37
N THR A 36 -7.88 -21.59 -4.96
CA THR A 36 -9.27 -21.83 -4.55
C THR A 36 -9.30 -22.50 -3.19
N ASP A 37 -10.22 -22.09 -2.32
CA ASP A 37 -10.46 -22.67 -0.99
C ASP A 37 -9.17 -22.82 -0.15
N THR A 38 -8.25 -21.86 -0.27
CA THR A 38 -6.88 -21.98 0.25
C THR A 38 -6.49 -20.76 1.08
N THR A 39 -5.62 -20.96 2.07
CA THR A 39 -4.87 -19.87 2.72
C THR A 39 -3.42 -19.89 2.27
N VAL A 40 -2.97 -18.83 1.61
CA VAL A 40 -1.55 -18.58 1.32
C VAL A 40 -1.05 -17.61 2.37
N LYS A 41 -0.06 -18.03 3.16
CA LYS A 41 0.51 -17.23 4.23
C LYS A 41 2.01 -17.01 4.00
N ASN A 42 2.44 -15.76 4.04
CA ASN A 42 3.83 -15.35 3.97
C ASN A 42 4.20 -14.48 5.19
N VAL A 43 5.34 -14.77 5.82
CA VAL A 43 5.80 -14.05 7.02
C VAL A 43 7.29 -13.75 6.90
N ASN A 44 7.62 -12.46 6.90
CA ASN A 44 8.99 -11.96 6.93
C ASN A 44 9.31 -11.38 8.31
N GLN A 45 10.40 -11.85 8.94
CA GLN A 45 10.86 -11.34 10.23
C GLN A 45 12.35 -11.03 10.17
N GLY A 46 12.72 -9.76 10.42
CA GLY A 46 14.12 -9.32 10.40
C GLY A 46 14.79 -9.40 9.02
N VAL A 47 14.00 -9.39 7.94
CA VAL A 47 14.50 -9.53 6.56
C VAL A 47 15.07 -8.19 6.07
N GLN A 48 16.22 -8.25 5.41
CA GLN A 48 16.80 -7.12 4.68
C GLN A 48 16.82 -7.44 3.18
N ASN A 49 16.06 -6.67 2.41
CA ASN A 49 16.00 -6.74 0.96
C ASN A 49 16.74 -5.55 0.36
N THR A 50 17.78 -5.80 -0.45
CA THR A 50 18.52 -4.76 -1.15
C THR A 50 18.57 -5.09 -2.64
N ALA A 51 17.80 -4.38 -3.44
CA ALA A 51 17.78 -4.48 -4.89
C ALA A 51 18.54 -3.28 -5.50
N LYS A 52 19.53 -3.56 -6.35
CA LYS A 52 20.38 -2.53 -6.98
C LYS A 52 20.47 -2.76 -8.49
N ASN A 53 20.68 -1.69 -9.25
CA ASN A 53 21.02 -1.74 -10.67
C ASN A 53 19.99 -2.54 -11.49
N GLU A 54 18.74 -2.09 -11.50
CA GLU A 54 17.63 -2.71 -12.23
C GLU A 54 17.26 -4.12 -11.75
N SER A 55 17.76 -4.55 -10.59
CA SER A 55 17.36 -5.82 -9.98
C SER A 55 15.96 -5.79 -9.40
N SER A 56 15.37 -6.97 -9.22
CA SER A 56 14.09 -7.15 -8.54
C SER A 56 14.18 -8.17 -7.40
N ILE A 57 13.42 -7.94 -6.33
CA ILE A 57 13.23 -8.89 -5.22
C ILE A 57 11.72 -9.06 -4.99
N ASN A 58 11.29 -10.31 -4.81
CA ASN A 58 9.96 -10.62 -4.30
C ASN A 58 10.11 -11.38 -2.97
N SER A 59 9.82 -10.70 -1.86
CA SER A 59 9.70 -11.31 -0.52
C SER A 59 8.24 -11.34 -0.03
N GLY A 60 7.30 -10.89 -0.85
CA GLY A 60 5.87 -10.84 -0.55
C GLY A 60 5.07 -11.92 -1.29
N ILE A 61 3.79 -11.65 -1.52
CA ILE A 61 2.92 -12.48 -2.35
C ILE A 61 2.76 -11.81 -3.71
N GLN A 62 3.02 -12.55 -4.78
CA GLN A 62 2.81 -12.11 -6.15
C GLN A 62 1.78 -13.03 -6.82
N ALA A 63 0.62 -12.47 -7.17
CA ALA A 63 -0.54 -13.15 -7.72
C ALA A 63 -1.12 -12.36 -8.93
N LYS A 64 -0.21 -11.86 -9.78
CA LYS A 64 -0.56 -11.09 -10.98
C LYS A 64 -1.37 -11.96 -11.95
N GLY A 65 -2.49 -11.44 -12.45
CA GLY A 65 -3.37 -12.15 -13.39
C GLY A 65 -4.02 -13.43 -12.83
N SER A 66 -3.85 -13.71 -11.53
CA SER A 66 -4.32 -14.94 -10.92
C SER A 66 -5.83 -14.91 -10.63
N GLN A 67 -6.46 -16.08 -10.59
CA GLN A 67 -7.81 -16.25 -10.05
C GLN A 67 -7.72 -16.65 -8.58
N ILE A 68 -8.31 -15.87 -7.68
CA ILE A 68 -8.28 -16.11 -6.24
C ILE A 68 -9.72 -16.23 -5.76
N LYS A 69 -10.16 -17.43 -5.39
CA LYS A 69 -11.55 -17.75 -5.07
C LYS A 69 -11.64 -18.36 -3.68
N ASN A 70 -12.56 -17.88 -2.84
CA ASN A 70 -12.80 -18.41 -1.49
C ASN A 70 -11.51 -18.57 -0.67
N SER A 71 -10.56 -17.65 -0.84
CA SER A 71 -9.18 -17.85 -0.38
C SER A 71 -8.71 -16.67 0.48
N THR A 72 -7.65 -16.89 1.25
CA THR A 72 -6.97 -15.84 2.00
C THR A 72 -5.52 -15.73 1.55
N LEU A 73 -5.09 -14.53 1.19
CA LEU A 73 -3.68 -14.18 1.02
C LEU A 73 -3.27 -13.33 2.22
N ASP A 74 -2.44 -13.87 3.11
CA ASP A 74 -2.00 -13.23 4.36
C ASP A 74 -0.49 -12.98 4.32
N ASN A 75 -0.09 -11.72 4.29
CA ASN A 75 1.31 -11.31 4.28
C ASN A 75 1.64 -10.48 5.52
N GLU A 76 2.68 -10.88 6.27
CA GLU A 76 3.14 -10.14 7.45
C GLU A 76 4.63 -9.82 7.36
N ASN A 77 4.99 -8.56 7.56
CA ASN A 77 6.36 -8.07 7.67
C ASN A 77 6.62 -7.54 9.08
N LYS A 78 7.69 -8.01 9.73
CA LYS A 78 8.15 -7.58 11.06
C LYS A 78 9.62 -7.22 11.03
N GLY A 79 9.98 -5.97 11.29
CA GLY A 79 11.38 -5.56 11.32
C GLY A 79 12.06 -5.71 9.95
N VAL A 80 11.34 -5.42 8.87
CA VAL A 80 11.83 -5.58 7.49
C VAL A 80 12.44 -4.27 6.98
N ILE A 81 13.55 -4.37 6.26
CA ILE A 81 14.18 -3.25 5.57
C ILE A 81 14.17 -3.53 4.07
N ASN A 82 13.59 -2.62 3.29
CA ASN A 82 13.56 -2.68 1.84
C ASN A 82 14.34 -1.49 1.26
N GLU A 83 15.35 -1.76 0.46
CA GLU A 83 16.17 -0.76 -0.22
C GLU A 83 16.22 -1.06 -1.71
N ALA A 84 15.55 -0.24 -2.52
CA ALA A 84 15.54 -0.35 -3.98
C ALA A 84 16.27 0.86 -4.59
N ILE A 85 17.35 0.61 -5.33
CA ILE A 85 18.22 1.66 -5.88
C ILE A 85 18.49 1.45 -7.36
N GLY A 86 18.30 2.52 -8.15
CA GLY A 86 18.68 2.54 -9.56
C GLY A 86 17.74 1.69 -10.41
N ARG A 87 16.49 2.15 -10.56
CA ARG A 87 15.43 1.48 -11.33
C ARG A 87 15.09 0.07 -10.83
N SER A 88 15.34 -0.21 -9.56
CA SER A 88 15.10 -1.52 -8.95
C SER A 88 13.68 -1.64 -8.39
N LYS A 89 13.24 -2.88 -8.19
CA LYS A 89 11.88 -3.18 -7.70
C LYS A 89 11.89 -4.14 -6.51
N ILE A 90 11.12 -3.85 -5.47
CA ILE A 90 10.90 -4.77 -4.36
C ILE A 90 9.39 -4.96 -4.15
N ASN A 91 8.93 -6.20 -4.14
CA ASN A 91 7.62 -6.57 -3.63
C ASN A 91 7.79 -7.29 -2.28
N SER A 92 7.45 -6.61 -1.18
CA SER A 92 7.35 -7.20 0.16
C SER A 92 5.90 -7.28 0.66
N GLY A 93 4.94 -6.74 -0.10
CA GLY A 93 3.51 -6.75 0.20
C GLY A 93 2.74 -7.83 -0.58
N ILE A 94 1.49 -7.53 -0.94
CA ILE A 94 0.67 -8.35 -1.84
C ILE A 94 0.53 -7.62 -3.18
N GLN A 95 0.82 -8.30 -4.29
CA GLN A 95 0.63 -7.80 -5.65
C GLN A 95 -0.30 -8.72 -6.43
N ALA A 96 -1.58 -8.33 -6.55
CA ALA A 96 -2.63 -9.04 -7.28
C ALA A 96 -3.25 -8.12 -8.34
N ASN A 97 -2.41 -7.59 -9.24
CA ASN A 97 -2.80 -6.69 -10.31
C ASN A 97 -2.89 -7.41 -11.67
N GLU A 98 -2.96 -6.67 -12.78
CA GLU A 98 -2.93 -7.21 -14.15
C GLU A 98 -4.13 -8.14 -14.44
N ASN A 99 -5.35 -7.65 -14.17
CA ASN A 99 -6.62 -8.39 -14.36
C ASN A 99 -6.78 -9.63 -13.45
N ALA A 100 -6.15 -9.66 -12.28
CA ALA A 100 -6.46 -10.67 -11.28
C ALA A 100 -7.96 -10.68 -10.96
N ASP A 101 -8.55 -11.87 -10.77
CA ASP A 101 -9.97 -12.06 -10.46
C ASP A 101 -10.11 -12.61 -9.05
N ILE A 102 -10.46 -11.73 -8.11
CA ILE A 102 -10.52 -12.00 -6.67
C ILE A 102 -11.98 -12.09 -6.26
N GLN A 103 -12.43 -13.27 -5.84
CA GLN A 103 -13.83 -13.53 -5.49
C GLN A 103 -13.94 -14.20 -4.12
N ASN A 104 -14.84 -13.70 -3.27
CA ASN A 104 -15.12 -14.25 -1.94
C ASN A 104 -13.85 -14.46 -1.09
N SER A 105 -12.88 -13.56 -1.20
CA SER A 105 -11.51 -13.76 -0.70
C SER A 105 -11.08 -12.62 0.22
N THR A 106 -10.00 -12.84 0.97
CA THR A 106 -9.38 -11.80 1.81
C THR A 106 -7.93 -11.63 1.41
N LEU A 107 -7.53 -10.40 1.09
CA LEU A 107 -6.13 -10.00 0.96
C LEU A 107 -5.77 -9.18 2.20
N LYS A 108 -4.87 -9.71 3.01
CA LYS A 108 -4.45 -9.12 4.27
C LYS A 108 -2.95 -8.87 4.27
N ASN A 109 -2.55 -7.64 4.51
CA ASN A 109 -1.15 -7.24 4.61
C ASN A 109 -0.88 -6.47 5.91
N VAL A 110 0.15 -6.86 6.64
CA VAL A 110 0.54 -6.24 7.90
C VAL A 110 2.02 -5.90 7.90
N ASN A 111 2.34 -4.63 8.13
CA ASN A 111 3.71 -4.13 8.31
C ASN A 111 3.92 -3.65 9.74
N LYS A 112 4.92 -4.19 10.43
CA LYS A 112 5.34 -3.78 11.78
C LYS A 112 6.82 -3.43 11.77
N THR A 113 7.14 -2.18 12.07
CA THR A 113 8.53 -1.69 12.10
C THR A 113 9.23 -1.95 10.76
N VAL A 114 8.70 -1.38 9.66
CA VAL A 114 9.23 -1.56 8.31
C VAL A 114 9.84 -0.26 7.80
N ASN A 115 11.01 -0.35 7.18
CA ASN A 115 11.66 0.78 6.53
C ASN A 115 11.74 0.52 5.03
N ASN A 116 11.15 1.42 4.23
CA ASN A 116 11.18 1.36 2.78
C ASN A 116 11.94 2.56 2.22
N THR A 117 12.96 2.30 1.42
CA THR A 117 13.77 3.34 0.76
C THR A 117 13.87 3.04 -0.73
N ALA A 118 13.26 3.89 -1.55
CA ALA A 118 13.30 3.80 -3.01
C ALA A 118 14.02 5.02 -3.59
N ILE A 119 15.08 4.79 -4.36
CA ILE A 119 15.96 5.84 -4.87
C ILE A 119 16.18 5.66 -6.38
N ASN A 120 16.18 6.77 -7.13
CA ASN A 120 16.47 6.82 -8.57
C ASN A 120 15.51 5.94 -9.38
N GLN A 121 14.26 6.38 -9.51
CA GLN A 121 13.20 5.71 -10.28
C GLN A 121 12.94 4.27 -9.84
N SER A 122 13.13 3.97 -8.55
CA SER A 122 12.90 2.64 -7.99
C SER A 122 11.49 2.51 -7.42
N GLU A 123 11.03 1.28 -7.26
CA GLU A 123 9.66 0.97 -6.83
C GLU A 123 9.67 -0.02 -5.67
N ILE A 124 8.89 0.28 -4.62
CA ILE A 124 8.63 -0.65 -3.52
C ILE A 124 7.13 -0.81 -3.32
N ASN A 125 6.64 -2.05 -3.35
CA ASN A 125 5.33 -2.41 -2.84
C ASN A 125 5.48 -3.14 -1.51
N SER A 126 5.07 -2.50 -0.42
CA SER A 126 4.95 -3.09 0.92
C SER A 126 3.50 -3.19 1.40
N GLY A 127 2.55 -2.65 0.64
CA GLY A 127 1.11 -2.68 0.92
C GLY A 127 0.37 -3.73 0.09
N ILE A 128 -0.84 -3.40 -0.36
CA ILE A 128 -1.62 -4.19 -1.32
C ILE A 128 -1.70 -3.42 -2.64
N THR A 129 -1.36 -4.06 -3.75
CA THR A 129 -1.57 -3.55 -5.11
C THR A 129 -2.50 -4.49 -5.87
N ALA A 130 -3.63 -3.97 -6.33
CA ALA A 130 -4.67 -4.67 -7.08
C ALA A 130 -5.13 -3.85 -8.30
N ASP A 131 -4.20 -3.13 -8.93
CA ASP A 131 -4.49 -2.26 -10.07
C ASP A 131 -5.08 -3.07 -11.24
N GLY A 132 -6.18 -2.57 -11.81
CA GLY A 132 -6.94 -3.22 -12.88
C GLY A 132 -7.55 -4.56 -12.50
N ALA A 133 -7.54 -4.96 -11.23
CA ALA A 133 -8.13 -6.22 -10.79
C ALA A 133 -9.66 -6.16 -10.81
N ILE A 134 -10.28 -7.33 -10.84
CA ILE A 134 -11.71 -7.49 -10.60
C ILE A 134 -11.90 -8.13 -9.23
N ILE A 135 -12.58 -7.42 -8.33
CA ILE A 135 -12.70 -7.77 -6.93
C ILE A 135 -14.18 -7.88 -6.58
N ARG A 136 -14.63 -9.07 -6.20
CA ARG A 136 -16.04 -9.34 -5.86
C ARG A 136 -16.16 -9.98 -4.50
N ASN A 137 -17.08 -9.47 -3.67
CA ASN A 137 -17.38 -10.06 -2.36
C ASN A 137 -16.13 -10.31 -1.49
N SER A 138 -15.11 -9.47 -1.63
CA SER A 138 -13.79 -9.70 -1.05
C SER A 138 -13.34 -8.54 -0.18
N THR A 139 -12.48 -8.83 0.79
CA THR A 139 -11.93 -7.84 1.73
C THR A 139 -10.47 -7.56 1.42
N LEU A 140 -10.10 -6.28 1.44
CA LEU A 140 -8.71 -5.84 1.38
C LEU A 140 -8.39 -5.15 2.70
N ASP A 141 -7.43 -5.68 3.46
CA ASP A 141 -7.05 -5.19 4.78
C ASP A 141 -5.55 -4.94 4.82
N ASN A 142 -5.16 -3.67 4.95
CA ASN A 142 -3.77 -3.27 5.06
C ASN A 142 -3.52 -2.51 6.36
N THR A 143 -2.52 -2.93 7.13
CA THR A 143 -2.14 -2.29 8.39
C THR A 143 -0.65 -1.97 8.40
N ASN A 144 -0.32 -0.70 8.68
CA ASN A 144 1.03 -0.21 8.91
C ASN A 144 1.19 0.25 10.37
N GLN A 145 2.20 -0.28 11.06
CA GLN A 145 2.56 0.11 12.42
C GLN A 145 4.06 0.41 12.49
N GLY A 146 4.44 1.66 12.71
CA GLY A 146 5.85 2.06 12.78
C GLY A 146 6.57 1.93 11.44
N VAL A 147 5.96 2.41 10.36
CA VAL A 147 6.51 2.30 9.00
C VAL A 147 7.14 3.62 8.57
N ASN A 148 8.35 3.57 8.01
CA ASN A 148 9.00 4.72 7.41
C ASN A 148 9.16 4.50 5.91
N ASN A 149 8.67 5.44 5.10
CA ASN A 149 8.76 5.41 3.65
C ASN A 149 9.55 6.62 3.15
N THR A 150 10.60 6.38 2.38
CA THR A 150 11.45 7.41 1.78
C THR A 150 11.56 7.17 0.28
N ALA A 151 10.97 8.04 -0.53
CA ALA A 151 11.03 7.99 -1.99
C ALA A 151 11.80 9.20 -2.54
N ILE A 152 12.86 8.93 -3.30
CA ILE A 152 13.80 9.95 -3.80
C ILE A 152 13.96 9.80 -5.32
N ASP A 153 13.95 10.92 -6.03
CA ASP A 153 14.23 11.02 -7.47
C ASP A 153 13.34 10.12 -8.33
N LYS A 154 12.09 10.52 -8.48
CA LYS A 154 11.04 9.87 -9.30
C LYS A 154 10.73 8.44 -8.86
N SER A 155 11.00 8.12 -7.60
CA SER A 155 10.73 6.78 -7.04
C SER A 155 9.31 6.67 -6.52
N LYS A 156 8.84 5.44 -6.39
CA LYS A 156 7.47 5.14 -5.95
C LYS A 156 7.45 4.16 -4.80
N ILE A 157 6.62 4.43 -3.79
CA ILE A 157 6.36 3.50 -2.70
C ILE A 157 4.85 3.34 -2.51
N ASN A 158 4.38 2.10 -2.51
CA ASN A 158 3.04 1.75 -2.05
C ASN A 158 3.16 0.99 -0.71
N SER A 159 2.77 1.62 0.39
CA SER A 159 2.57 0.96 1.68
C SER A 159 1.10 0.88 2.08
N GLY A 160 0.19 1.49 1.30
CA GLY A 160 -1.26 1.47 1.50
C GLY A 160 -1.96 0.42 0.63
N ILE A 161 -3.16 0.76 0.16
CA ILE A 161 -3.90 -0.01 -0.83
C ILE A 161 -3.93 0.79 -2.14
N ASN A 162 -3.42 0.21 -3.23
CA ASN A 162 -3.56 0.73 -4.59
C ASN A 162 -4.43 -0.22 -5.40
N ALA A 163 -5.57 0.25 -5.88
CA ALA A 163 -6.50 -0.49 -6.73
C ALA A 163 -6.99 0.42 -7.86
N ASP A 164 -6.07 1.14 -8.48
CA ASP A 164 -6.37 2.05 -9.58
C ASP A 164 -6.90 1.25 -10.78
N GLY A 165 -7.96 1.76 -11.41
CA GLY A 165 -8.64 1.10 -12.53
C GLY A 165 -9.35 -0.21 -12.17
N ALA A 166 -9.39 -0.61 -10.89
CA ALA A 166 -10.03 -1.85 -10.49
C ALA A 166 -11.57 -1.75 -10.57
N THR A 167 -12.21 -2.91 -10.78
CA THR A 167 -13.65 -3.08 -10.63
C THR A 167 -13.93 -3.79 -9.32
N ILE A 168 -14.49 -3.08 -8.34
CA ILE A 168 -14.72 -3.53 -6.97
C ILE A 168 -16.22 -3.56 -6.69
N ILE A 169 -16.78 -4.75 -6.52
CA ILE A 169 -18.23 -4.95 -6.40
C ILE A 169 -18.52 -5.77 -5.14
N ASN A 170 -19.42 -5.25 -4.31
CA ASN A 170 -19.87 -5.91 -3.07
C ASN A 170 -18.70 -6.31 -2.16
N ALA A 171 -17.57 -5.60 -2.23
CA ALA A 171 -16.49 -5.80 -1.28
C ALA A 171 -16.95 -5.23 0.06
N PRO A 172 -17.21 -6.04 1.09
CA PRO A 172 -17.80 -5.53 2.32
C PRO A 172 -16.92 -4.45 2.96
N LEU A 173 -15.60 -4.57 2.80
CA LEU A 173 -14.63 -3.67 3.40
C LEU A 173 -13.33 -3.58 2.60
N ILE A 174 -12.88 -2.36 2.36
CA ILE A 174 -11.48 -2.03 2.04
C ILE A 174 -10.97 -1.16 3.17
N LEU A 175 -10.04 -1.69 3.96
CA LEU A 175 -9.53 -1.08 5.17
C LEU A 175 -8.03 -0.82 5.06
N ASN A 176 -7.63 0.43 5.29
CA ASN A 176 -6.26 0.80 5.45
C ASN A 176 -6.05 1.52 6.79
N THR A 177 -5.07 1.06 7.57
CA THR A 177 -4.74 1.65 8.87
C THR A 177 -3.26 2.00 8.93
N ASN A 178 -2.95 3.25 9.30
CA ASN A 178 -1.61 3.74 9.53
C ASN A 178 -1.47 4.20 10.99
N LYS A 179 -0.52 3.61 11.71
CA LYS A 179 -0.16 4.01 13.07
C LYS A 179 1.34 4.28 13.16
N ASN A 180 1.71 5.51 13.53
CA ASN A 180 3.11 5.95 13.60
C ASN A 180 3.82 5.76 12.24
N VAL A 181 3.28 6.35 11.17
CA VAL A 181 3.83 6.24 9.82
C VAL A 181 4.47 7.55 9.40
N ASN A 182 5.68 7.49 8.86
CA ASN A 182 6.37 8.64 8.29
C ASN A 182 6.59 8.44 6.80
N ASN A 183 6.17 9.42 6.00
CA ASN A 183 6.33 9.42 4.56
C ASN A 183 7.12 10.65 4.13
N THR A 184 8.24 10.44 3.44
CA THR A 184 9.07 11.52 2.88
C THR A 184 9.27 11.26 1.39
N ALA A 185 8.74 12.16 0.55
CA ALA A 185 8.85 12.09 -0.90
C ALA A 185 9.56 13.34 -1.43
N THR A 186 10.63 13.16 -2.21
CA THR A 186 11.36 14.27 -2.84
C THR A 186 11.75 13.95 -4.29
N GLY A 187 11.90 14.99 -5.10
CA GLY A 187 12.37 14.89 -6.48
C GLY A 187 11.34 14.22 -7.40
N GLU A 188 10.11 14.75 -7.47
CA GLU A 188 9.01 14.20 -8.27
C GLU A 188 8.64 12.74 -7.89
N SER A 189 8.82 12.36 -6.62
CA SER A 189 8.52 11.02 -6.12
C SER A 189 7.07 10.89 -5.65
N GLU A 190 6.57 9.65 -5.56
CA GLU A 190 5.18 9.36 -5.17
C GLU A 190 5.13 8.32 -4.04
N ILE A 191 4.38 8.60 -2.99
CA ILE A 191 4.10 7.64 -1.91
C ILE A 191 2.59 7.49 -1.74
N ASN A 192 2.10 6.25 -1.77
CA ASN A 192 0.76 5.88 -1.33
C ASN A 192 0.83 5.09 -0.02
N SER A 193 0.38 5.71 1.07
CA SER A 193 0.14 5.04 2.36
C SER A 193 -1.35 4.97 2.70
N GLY A 194 -2.23 5.55 1.86
CA GLY A 194 -3.68 5.55 2.03
C GLY A 194 -4.40 4.50 1.17
N ILE A 195 -5.60 4.85 0.68
CA ILE A 195 -6.35 4.06 -0.31
C ILE A 195 -6.41 4.85 -1.62
N ASN A 196 -6.05 4.21 -2.73
CA ASN A 196 -6.19 4.71 -4.09
C ASN A 196 -7.11 3.77 -4.89
N VAL A 197 -8.14 4.34 -5.53
CA VAL A 197 -9.07 3.64 -6.44
C VAL A 197 -9.37 4.50 -7.68
N LYS A 198 -8.36 5.24 -8.16
CA LYS A 198 -8.53 6.20 -9.26
C LYS A 198 -9.01 5.51 -10.53
N ASN A 199 -9.86 6.17 -11.30
CA ASN A 199 -10.42 5.62 -12.54
C ASN A 199 -11.11 4.24 -12.37
N GLY A 200 -11.38 3.82 -11.12
CA GLY A 200 -12.00 2.54 -10.82
C GLY A 200 -13.51 2.61 -10.80
N THR A 201 -14.15 1.44 -10.71
CA THR A 201 -15.57 1.32 -10.41
C THR A 201 -15.73 0.64 -9.06
N VAL A 202 -16.41 1.30 -8.13
CA VAL A 202 -16.63 0.79 -6.77
C VAL A 202 -18.13 0.78 -6.49
N VAL A 203 -18.69 -0.40 -6.21
CA VAL A 203 -20.13 -0.59 -6.03
C VAL A 203 -20.40 -1.36 -4.74
N ASN A 204 -21.30 -0.85 -3.89
CA ASN A 204 -21.73 -1.49 -2.63
C ASN A 204 -20.56 -1.81 -1.69
N THR A 205 -19.59 -0.90 -1.57
CA THR A 205 -18.35 -1.12 -0.82
C THR A 205 -18.17 -0.04 0.25
N THR A 206 -17.53 -0.40 1.36
CA THR A 206 -17.06 0.57 2.36
C THR A 206 -15.54 0.71 2.26
N LEU A 207 -15.06 1.94 2.04
CA LEU A 207 -13.63 2.28 2.08
C LEU A 207 -13.36 3.01 3.39
N ILE A 208 -12.44 2.48 4.19
CA ILE A 208 -12.05 3.07 5.47
C ILE A 208 -10.54 3.28 5.48
N ASN A 209 -10.13 4.52 5.69
CA ASN A 209 -8.74 4.88 5.91
C ASN A 209 -8.58 5.57 7.27
N THR A 210 -7.67 5.05 8.09
CA THR A 210 -7.38 5.61 9.41
C THR A 210 -5.90 5.96 9.52
N ASN A 211 -5.61 7.19 9.93
CA ASN A 211 -4.28 7.67 10.26
C ASN A 211 -4.21 8.03 11.75
N GLU A 212 -3.23 7.47 12.45
CA GLU A 212 -2.89 7.81 13.83
C GLU A 212 -1.40 8.13 13.89
N ASN A 213 -1.06 9.37 14.28
CA ASN A 213 0.34 9.83 14.37
C ASN A 213 1.11 9.69 13.04
N VAL A 214 0.57 10.28 11.97
CA VAL A 214 1.16 10.18 10.62
C VAL A 214 1.86 11.49 10.26
N THR A 215 3.07 11.41 9.71
CA THR A 215 3.80 12.55 9.17
C THR A 215 4.01 12.37 7.68
N ASN A 216 3.66 13.38 6.89
CA ASN A 216 3.83 13.42 5.45
C ASN A 216 4.65 14.65 5.05
N GLU A 217 5.76 14.43 4.34
CA GLU A 217 6.66 15.47 3.86
C GLU A 217 6.92 15.32 2.36
N ALA A 218 6.27 16.16 1.55
CA ALA A 218 6.41 16.16 0.10
C ALA A 218 7.18 17.39 -0.37
N HIS A 219 8.27 17.18 -1.10
CA HIS A 219 9.17 18.23 -1.59
C HIS A 219 9.42 18.10 -3.09
N ASN A 220 9.69 19.22 -3.78
CA ASN A 220 10.09 19.23 -5.19
C ASN A 220 9.10 18.48 -6.10
N LYS A 221 7.87 18.97 -6.18
CA LYS A 221 6.77 18.40 -7.01
C LYS A 221 6.40 16.95 -6.67
N SER A 222 6.72 16.49 -5.47
CA SER A 222 6.39 15.12 -5.04
C SER A 222 4.95 15.01 -4.57
N LYS A 223 4.44 13.79 -4.51
CA LYS A 223 3.06 13.51 -4.11
C LYS A 223 3.00 12.48 -2.99
N ILE A 224 2.18 12.74 -1.98
CA ILE A 224 1.87 11.76 -0.93
C ILE A 224 0.36 11.63 -0.82
N ASN A 225 -0.14 10.39 -0.89
CA ASN A 225 -1.49 10.04 -0.49
C ASN A 225 -1.45 9.24 0.80
N SER A 226 -1.99 9.79 1.89
CA SER A 226 -2.26 9.06 3.13
C SER A 226 -3.76 9.00 3.45
N GLY A 227 -4.61 9.56 2.60
CA GLY A 227 -6.07 9.59 2.72
C GLY A 227 -6.77 8.58 1.81
N ILE A 228 -7.99 8.90 1.37
CA ILE A 228 -8.69 8.19 0.29
C ILE A 228 -8.60 9.02 -0.99
N ASN A 229 -8.23 8.39 -2.10
CA ASN A 229 -8.19 9.01 -3.41
C ASN A 229 -8.97 8.17 -4.42
N ALA A 230 -10.10 8.71 -4.86
CA ALA A 230 -11.01 8.12 -5.83
C ALA A 230 -11.24 9.07 -7.01
N GLU A 231 -10.22 9.84 -7.37
CA GLU A 231 -10.23 10.73 -8.52
C GLU A 231 -10.68 10.00 -9.80
N ASN A 232 -11.59 10.58 -10.57
CA ASN A 232 -12.20 10.01 -11.78
C ASN A 232 -12.90 8.64 -11.58
N ALA A 233 -13.16 8.20 -10.35
CA ALA A 233 -13.81 6.91 -10.11
C ALA A 233 -15.33 6.99 -10.30
N THR A 234 -15.97 5.84 -10.53
CA THR A 234 -17.42 5.68 -10.37
C THR A 234 -17.71 5.00 -9.04
N LEU A 235 -18.37 5.72 -8.13
CA LEU A 235 -18.71 5.25 -6.79
C LEU A 235 -20.24 5.11 -6.67
N GLN A 236 -20.74 3.89 -6.48
CA GLN A 236 -22.17 3.61 -6.37
C GLN A 236 -22.49 2.88 -5.07
N ASN A 237 -23.41 3.43 -4.29
CA ASN A 237 -23.78 2.91 -2.98
C ASN A 237 -22.57 2.66 -2.06
N THR A 238 -21.54 3.51 -2.21
CA THR A 238 -20.25 3.41 -1.53
C THR A 238 -20.24 4.31 -0.30
N THR A 239 -19.60 3.84 0.77
CA THR A 239 -19.25 4.67 1.93
C THR A 239 -17.75 4.96 1.91
N LEU A 240 -17.37 6.24 2.05
CA LEU A 240 -15.98 6.65 2.20
C LEU A 240 -15.78 7.24 3.59
N ASN A 241 -14.93 6.62 4.42
CA ASN A 241 -14.63 7.08 5.76
C ASN A 241 -13.12 7.28 5.91
N ASN A 242 -12.70 8.53 6.09
CA ASN A 242 -11.32 8.86 6.40
C ASN A 242 -11.25 9.48 7.81
N SER A 243 -10.32 9.02 8.64
CA SER A 243 -10.12 9.57 9.98
C SER A 243 -8.64 9.83 10.23
N ASN A 244 -8.33 11.07 10.62
CA ASN A 244 -7.03 11.51 11.07
C ASN A 244 -7.10 11.76 12.59
N THR A 245 -6.36 10.98 13.35
CA THR A 245 -6.31 11.00 14.82
C THR A 245 -4.88 11.06 15.33
N GLY A 246 -4.69 11.24 16.64
CA GLY A 246 -3.35 11.49 17.20
C GLY A 246 -2.84 12.84 16.75
N ILE A 247 -1.59 12.93 16.29
CA ILE A 247 -1.03 14.11 15.61
C ILE A 247 -0.72 13.77 14.15
N VAL A 248 -1.46 14.34 13.21
CA VAL A 248 -1.18 14.18 11.78
C VAL A 248 -0.54 15.46 11.24
N ARG A 249 0.67 15.37 10.68
CA ARG A 249 1.39 16.51 10.10
C ARG A 249 1.55 16.33 8.61
N ASN A 250 1.14 17.33 7.85
CA ASN A 250 1.32 17.38 6.40
C ASN A 250 2.14 18.60 6.03
N THR A 251 3.25 18.36 5.34
CA THR A 251 4.13 19.40 4.80
C THR A 251 4.23 19.19 3.29
N ALA A 252 3.94 20.23 2.51
CA ALA A 252 4.08 20.22 1.06
C ALA A 252 4.85 21.46 0.59
N LYS A 253 5.98 21.27 -0.10
CA LYS A 253 6.84 22.36 -0.57
C LYS A 253 7.18 22.21 -2.06
N ASP A 254 7.41 23.34 -2.72
CA ASP A 254 7.94 23.42 -4.08
C ASP A 254 7.06 22.69 -5.12
N GLY A 255 5.78 23.07 -5.17
CA GLY A 255 4.79 22.50 -6.08
C GLY A 255 4.34 21.08 -5.73
N SER A 256 4.56 20.62 -4.49
CA SER A 256 4.21 19.27 -4.05
C SER A 256 2.76 19.16 -3.59
N THR A 257 2.26 17.93 -3.48
CA THR A 257 0.89 17.66 -3.03
C THR A 257 0.82 16.63 -1.93
N VAL A 258 0.00 16.87 -0.91
CA VAL A 258 -0.35 15.86 0.11
C VAL A 258 -1.87 15.71 0.17
N ASN A 259 -2.37 14.48 0.05
CA ASN A 259 -3.77 14.13 0.32
C ASN A 259 -3.84 13.28 1.59
N SER A 260 -4.26 13.87 2.71
CA SER A 260 -4.57 13.15 3.95
C SER A 260 -6.08 13.06 4.23
N GLY A 261 -6.90 13.64 3.35
CA GLY A 261 -8.37 13.66 3.43
C GLY A 261 -9.03 12.66 2.47
N ILE A 262 -10.13 13.06 1.86
CA ILE A 262 -10.82 12.34 0.79
C ILE A 262 -10.75 13.19 -0.47
N ASN A 263 -10.27 12.62 -1.57
CA ASN A 263 -10.30 13.22 -2.90
C ASN A 263 -11.21 12.41 -3.81
N VAL A 264 -12.29 13.04 -4.29
CA VAL A 264 -13.27 12.50 -5.24
C VAL A 264 -13.42 13.45 -6.44
N LYS A 265 -12.37 14.20 -6.76
CA LYS A 265 -12.33 15.07 -7.94
C LYS A 265 -12.71 14.29 -9.19
N ASP A 266 -13.62 14.87 -9.97
CA ASP A 266 -14.14 14.32 -11.23
C ASP A 266 -14.78 12.92 -11.09
N ALA A 267 -15.06 12.46 -9.86
CA ALA A 267 -15.69 11.18 -9.63
C ALA A 267 -17.22 11.26 -9.79
N LYS A 268 -17.81 10.22 -10.37
CA LYS A 268 -19.27 10.04 -10.33
C LYS A 268 -19.65 9.40 -9.00
N VAL A 269 -20.10 10.22 -8.05
CA VAL A 269 -20.47 9.74 -6.71
C VAL A 269 -21.98 9.64 -6.56
N THR A 270 -22.46 8.43 -6.36
CA THR A 270 -23.83 8.10 -5.96
C THR A 270 -23.75 7.24 -4.69
N GLY A 271 -23.30 7.85 -3.60
CA GLY A 271 -22.86 7.14 -2.40
C GLY A 271 -23.94 6.98 -1.31
N LYS A 272 -23.60 6.19 -0.29
CA LYS A 272 -24.33 6.17 0.99
C LYS A 272 -23.89 7.31 1.89
N SER A 273 -22.58 7.52 2.05
CA SER A 273 -22.01 8.57 2.90
C SER A 273 -20.54 8.84 2.59
N ILE A 274 -20.09 10.08 2.80
CA ILE A 274 -18.68 10.47 2.82
C ILE A 274 -18.42 11.15 4.15
N THR A 275 -17.50 10.61 4.94
CA THR A 275 -17.13 11.14 6.26
C THR A 275 -15.62 11.35 6.31
N ASN A 276 -15.20 12.56 6.67
CA ASN A 276 -13.81 12.87 6.90
C ASN A 276 -13.65 13.52 8.27
N GLU A 277 -12.96 12.84 9.19
CA GLU A 277 -12.70 13.33 10.54
C GLU A 277 -11.24 13.77 10.67
N ASN A 278 -11.01 14.95 11.23
CA ASN A 278 -9.68 15.48 11.48
C ASN A 278 -9.55 15.92 12.94
N LYS A 279 -8.63 15.28 13.67
CA LYS A 279 -8.26 15.62 15.04
C LYS A 279 -6.76 15.88 15.12
N ASN A 280 -6.40 17.10 15.53
CA ASN A 280 -5.02 17.61 15.59
C ASN A 280 -4.22 17.45 14.29
N VAL A 281 -4.83 17.84 13.16
CA VAL A 281 -4.16 17.89 11.86
C VAL A 281 -3.44 19.23 11.71
N ILE A 282 -2.17 19.19 11.32
CA ILE A 282 -1.33 20.36 11.08
C ILE A 282 -0.91 20.33 9.61
N ASN A 283 -1.18 21.42 8.89
CA ASN A 283 -0.88 21.55 7.46
C ASN A 283 0.05 22.74 7.22
N ASP A 284 1.16 22.51 6.52
CA ASP A 284 2.15 23.52 6.10
C ASP A 284 2.41 23.39 4.59
N ALA A 285 1.80 24.27 3.79
CA ALA A 285 1.96 24.30 2.34
C ALA A 285 2.71 25.56 1.90
N GLN A 286 3.80 25.39 1.15
CA GLN A 286 4.69 26.48 0.71
C GLN A 286 4.98 26.38 -0.80
N ASN A 287 5.32 27.49 -1.44
CA ASN A 287 5.82 27.53 -2.83
C ASN A 287 4.91 26.82 -3.86
N LYS A 288 3.64 27.25 -3.94
CA LYS A 288 2.62 26.70 -4.87
C LYS A 288 2.27 25.22 -4.64
N SER A 289 2.44 24.73 -3.42
CA SER A 289 2.05 23.38 -3.03
C SER A 289 0.59 23.30 -2.58
N HIS A 290 0.05 22.08 -2.55
CA HIS A 290 -1.34 21.82 -2.19
C HIS A 290 -1.45 20.73 -1.10
N ILE A 291 -2.33 20.94 -0.13
CA ILE A 291 -2.68 19.93 0.88
C ILE A 291 -4.20 19.79 0.95
N ASN A 292 -4.68 18.58 0.75
CA ASN A 292 -6.07 18.21 1.04
C ASN A 292 -6.13 17.34 2.30
N SER A 293 -6.67 17.89 3.39
CA SER A 293 -7.06 17.12 4.57
C SER A 293 -8.58 17.02 4.73
N GLY A 294 -9.36 17.64 3.85
CA GLY A 294 -10.82 17.69 3.90
C GLY A 294 -11.47 16.67 2.96
N VAL A 295 -12.61 17.03 2.39
CA VAL A 295 -13.21 16.32 1.25
C VAL A 295 -13.11 17.25 0.04
N ASP A 296 -12.42 16.80 -1.02
CA ASP A 296 -12.25 17.52 -2.26
C ASP A 296 -13.09 16.89 -3.37
N PHE A 297 -14.01 17.67 -3.93
CA PHE A 297 -14.86 17.28 -5.07
C PHE A 297 -14.32 17.79 -6.41
N GLY A 298 -13.19 18.53 -6.42
CA GLY A 298 -12.73 19.28 -7.56
C GLY A 298 -13.40 20.66 -7.69
N ALA A 299 -12.80 21.53 -8.48
CA ALA A 299 -13.42 22.77 -8.97
C ALA A 299 -13.88 22.53 -10.41
N ASN A 300 -15.15 22.85 -10.71
CA ASN A 300 -15.66 22.95 -12.09
C ASN A 300 -14.97 24.11 -12.83
#